data_AF-A0A2E8CWH0-F1
#
_entry.id   AF-A0A2E8CWH0-F1
#
_cell.length_a   1.000
_cell.length_b   1.000
_cell.length_c   1.000
_cell.angle_alpha   90.00
_cell.angle_beta   90.00
_cell.angle_gamma   90.00
#
_symmetry.space_group_name_H-M   'P 1'
#
loop_
_entity.id
_entity.type
_entity.pdbx_description
1 polymer ?
#
loop_
_entity_poly.entity_id
_entity_poly.type
_entity_poly.pdbx_seq_one_letter_code
_entity_poly.pdbx_strand_id
1 'polypeptide(L)'
;MITDGQARKLRRLLAKGRSLAASARMTGMDEKTARNYRDHEKLPSQRKIVRDYRTRVDPFGEVWPEVQERLEAEPRLQAKTLLDWLQERYPGQFPDSTRRTFERRVRLWRSTHGPAKTVTFPQVHQPGQIASSDFTVMNSLGVIIAGSTFEKRMTPLLETAEAI
;
A
#
# COMPACT_ATOMS: atom_id res chain seq x y z
N MET A 1 -15.37 6.10 11.63
CA MET A 1 -16.54 5.98 10.72
C MET A 1 -17.45 4.90 11.28
N ILE A 2 -18.77 5.10 11.30
CA ILE A 2 -19.71 4.13 11.88
C ILE A 2 -19.96 2.99 10.90
N THR A 3 -19.90 1.77 11.40
CA THR A 3 -20.08 0.54 10.63
C THR A 3 -21.48 -0.03 10.77
N ASP A 4 -21.88 -0.85 9.80
CA ASP A 4 -23.16 -1.58 9.84
C ASP A 4 -23.28 -2.46 11.09
N GLY A 5 -22.17 -3.06 11.54
CA GLY A 5 -22.12 -3.86 12.75
C GLY A 5 -22.49 -3.04 13.99
N GLN A 6 -21.97 -1.82 14.12
CA GLN A 6 -22.31 -0.93 15.22
C GLN A 6 -23.79 -0.51 15.18
N ALA A 7 -24.34 -0.22 13.99
CA ALA A 7 -25.76 0.13 13.84
C ALA A 7 -26.71 -1.04 14.18
N ARG A 8 -26.38 -2.27 13.78
CA ARG A 8 -27.15 -3.47 14.15
C ARG A 8 -27.05 -3.76 15.65
N LYS A 9 -25.87 -3.60 16.25
CA LYS A 9 -25.65 -3.75 17.70
C LYS A 9 -26.48 -2.72 18.48
N LEU A 10 -26.54 -1.47 18.00
CA LEU A 10 -27.38 -0.42 18.60
C LEU A 10 -28.85 -0.83 18.64
N ARG A 11 -29.42 -1.27 17.50
CA ARG A 11 -30.82 -1.71 17.42
C ARG A 11 -31.11 -2.88 18.35
N ARG A 12 -30.19 -3.84 18.44
CA ARG A 12 -30.31 -4.99 19.35
C ARG A 12 -30.32 -4.56 20.82
N LEU A 13 -29.52 -3.57 21.21
CA LEU A 13 -29.49 -3.06 22.59
C LEU A 13 -30.77 -2.31 22.94
N LEU A 14 -31.30 -1.52 22.00
CA LEU A 14 -32.57 -0.82 22.16
C LEU A 14 -33.76 -1.80 22.27
N ALA A 15 -33.78 -2.84 21.43
CA ALA A 15 -34.80 -3.90 21.50
C ALA A 15 -34.77 -4.68 22.82
N LYS A 16 -33.62 -4.73 23.50
CA LYS A 16 -33.45 -5.30 24.85
C LYS A 16 -33.84 -4.32 25.97
N GLY A 17 -34.43 -3.17 25.66
CA GLY A 17 -34.89 -2.18 26.63
C GLY A 17 -33.80 -1.29 27.24
N ARG A 18 -32.58 -1.26 26.67
CA ARG A 18 -31.51 -0.36 27.14
C ARG A 18 -31.81 1.08 26.69
N SER A 19 -31.41 2.06 27.52
CA SER A 19 -31.54 3.47 27.15
C SER A 19 -30.67 3.81 25.94
N LEU A 20 -31.06 4.87 25.21
CA LEU A 20 -30.32 5.36 24.05
C LEU A 20 -28.89 5.76 24.44
N ALA A 21 -28.72 6.44 25.57
CA ALA A 21 -27.43 6.87 26.11
C ALA A 21 -26.50 5.67 26.39
N ALA A 22 -27.01 4.63 27.07
CA ALA A 22 -26.22 3.43 27.34
C ALA A 22 -25.86 2.68 26.05
N SER A 23 -26.82 2.55 25.14
CA SER A 23 -26.62 1.85 23.87
C SER A 23 -25.64 2.57 22.96
N ALA A 24 -25.66 3.91 22.94
CA ALA A 24 -24.70 4.74 22.19
C ALA A 24 -23.27 4.57 22.71
N ARG A 25 -23.06 4.62 24.04
CA ARG A 25 -21.74 4.36 24.65
C ARG A 25 -21.24 2.95 24.33
N MET A 26 -22.10 1.93 24.41
CA MET A 26 -21.73 0.53 24.14
C MET A 26 -21.40 0.23 22.67
N THR A 27 -21.81 1.10 21.74
CA THR A 27 -21.50 0.99 20.31
C THR A 27 -20.42 1.97 19.85
N GLY A 28 -19.91 2.82 20.75
CA GLY A 28 -18.92 3.85 20.42
C GLY A 28 -19.49 4.96 19.54
N MET A 29 -20.78 5.29 19.71
CA MET A 29 -21.45 6.36 19.00
C MET A 29 -21.76 7.52 19.93
N ASP A 30 -21.79 8.73 19.36
CA ASP A 30 -22.45 9.87 20.00
C ASP A 30 -23.97 9.66 20.04
N GLU A 31 -24.64 10.20 21.07
CA GLU A 31 -26.09 10.04 21.27
C GLU A 31 -26.92 10.60 20.10
N LYS A 32 -26.50 11.73 19.51
CA LYS A 32 -27.16 12.29 18.32
C LYS A 32 -27.11 11.33 17.15
N THR A 33 -25.99 10.63 17.01
CA THR A 33 -25.77 9.70 15.90
C THR A 33 -26.48 8.38 16.13
N ALA A 34 -26.52 7.89 17.37
CA ALA A 34 -27.33 6.76 17.76
C ALA A 34 -28.83 7.04 17.53
N ARG A 35 -29.31 8.25 17.87
CA ARG A 35 -30.69 8.68 17.58
C ARG A 35 -31.00 8.62 16.08
N ASN A 36 -30.11 9.18 15.26
CA ASN A 36 -30.20 9.14 13.80
C ASN A 36 -30.31 7.69 13.29
N TYR A 37 -29.47 6.75 13.75
CA TYR A 37 -29.54 5.35 13.30
C TYR A 37 -30.70 4.54 13.90
N ARG A 38 -31.30 4.99 15.01
CA ARG A 38 -32.55 4.42 15.54
C ARG A 38 -33.73 4.81 14.66
N ASP A 39 -33.83 6.08 14.29
CA ASP A 39 -34.99 6.64 13.59
C ASP A 39 -34.97 6.32 12.09
N HIS A 40 -33.81 6.00 11.52
CA HIS A 40 -33.67 5.59 10.14
C HIS A 40 -33.53 4.07 9.98
N GLU A 41 -34.27 3.50 9.02
CA GLU A 41 -34.24 2.06 8.71
C GLU A 41 -32.96 1.60 8.00
N LYS A 42 -32.30 2.50 7.25
CA LYS A 42 -31.13 2.20 6.43
C LYS A 42 -29.83 2.13 7.25
N LEU A 43 -28.98 1.16 6.93
CA LEU A 43 -27.63 1.00 7.50
C LEU A 43 -26.64 2.04 6.93
N PRO A 44 -25.52 2.30 7.62
CA PRO A 44 -24.45 3.18 7.13
C PRO A 44 -24.03 2.90 5.68
N SER A 45 -23.86 1.62 5.30
CA SER A 45 -23.52 1.21 3.93
C SER A 45 -24.60 1.60 2.91
N GLN A 46 -25.88 1.45 3.27
CA GLN A 46 -27.04 1.75 2.42
C GLN A 46 -27.32 3.25 2.30
N ARG A 47 -26.82 4.06 3.24
CA ARG A 47 -26.89 5.53 3.18
C ARG A 47 -25.68 6.16 2.52
N LYS A 48 -24.65 5.38 2.18
CA LYS A 48 -23.45 5.88 1.52
C LYS A 48 -23.80 6.24 0.07
N ILE A 49 -24.26 7.47 -0.13
CA ILE A 49 -24.40 8.04 -1.46
C ILE A 49 -22.98 8.23 -2.00
N VAL A 50 -22.62 7.46 -3.01
CA VAL A 50 -21.40 7.72 -3.78
C VAL A 50 -21.62 9.07 -4.45
N ARG A 51 -20.82 10.07 -4.08
CA ARG A 51 -20.88 11.38 -4.72
C ARG A 51 -20.40 11.20 -6.15
N ASP A 52 -21.32 11.31 -7.10
CA ASP A 52 -21.03 11.18 -8.53
C ASP A 52 -20.53 12.49 -9.14
N TYR A 53 -20.85 13.63 -8.53
CA TYR A 53 -20.33 14.91 -8.98
C TYR A 53 -18.93 15.18 -8.41
N ARG A 54 -17.99 15.51 -9.29
CA ARG A 54 -16.80 16.27 -8.88
C ARG A 54 -17.25 17.69 -8.55
N THR A 55 -16.88 18.21 -7.39
CA THR A 55 -17.18 19.59 -6.98
C THR A 55 -16.55 20.64 -7.92
N ARG A 56 -15.60 20.23 -8.77
CA ARG A 56 -14.94 21.08 -9.77
C ARG A 56 -14.72 20.31 -11.07
N VAL A 57 -15.01 20.97 -12.19
CA VAL A 57 -14.55 20.55 -13.52
C VAL A 57 -13.03 20.46 -13.50
N ASP A 58 -12.48 19.44 -14.16
CA ASP A 58 -11.03 19.22 -14.19
C ASP A 58 -10.37 20.31 -15.05
N PRO A 59 -9.49 21.16 -14.47
CA PRO A 59 -8.88 22.26 -15.21
C PRO A 59 -8.02 21.78 -16.38
N PHE A 60 -7.49 20.56 -16.34
CA PHE A 60 -6.64 20.02 -17.39
C PHE A 60 -7.40 19.12 -18.37
N GLY A 61 -8.73 19.02 -18.29
CA GLY A 61 -9.52 18.09 -19.10
C GLY A 61 -9.26 18.19 -20.60
N GLU A 62 -9.32 19.41 -21.14
CA GLU A 62 -9.20 19.66 -22.59
C GLU A 62 -7.78 19.49 -23.12
N VAL A 63 -6.77 19.91 -22.34
CA VAL A 63 -5.35 19.83 -22.74
C VAL A 63 -4.71 18.48 -22.45
N TRP A 64 -5.38 17.60 -21.70
CA TRP A 64 -4.81 16.33 -21.26
C TRP A 64 -4.38 15.40 -22.41
N PRO A 65 -5.15 15.26 -23.52
CA PRO A 65 -4.71 14.43 -24.65
C PRO A 65 -3.35 14.86 -25.22
N GLU A 66 -3.10 16.17 -25.36
CA GLU A 66 -1.79 16.69 -25.83
C GLU A 66 -0.65 16.37 -24.84
N VAL A 67 -0.95 16.44 -23.54
CA VAL A 67 0.02 16.09 -22.49
C VAL A 67 0.35 14.60 -22.51
N GLN A 68 -0.65 13.74 -22.79
CA GLN A 68 -0.46 12.29 -22.89
C GLN A 68 0.45 11.94 -24.06
N GLU A 69 0.22 12.51 -25.24
CA GLU A 69 1.04 12.26 -26.43
C GLU A 69 2.52 12.61 -26.16
N ARG A 70 2.79 13.73 -25.48
CA ARG A 70 4.15 14.10 -25.09
C ARG A 70 4.77 13.16 -24.05
N LEU A 71 3.97 12.70 -23.09
CA LEU A 71 4.42 11.74 -22.08
C LEU A 71 4.68 10.34 -22.67
N GLU A 72 3.96 9.95 -23.71
CA GLU A 72 4.16 8.71 -24.45
C GLU A 72 5.42 8.79 -25.34
N ALA A 73 5.61 9.92 -26.03
CA ALA A 73 6.79 10.16 -26.85
C ALA A 73 8.09 10.23 -26.03
N GLU A 74 8.08 10.91 -24.88
CA GLU A 74 9.23 11.02 -23.99
C GLU A 74 8.82 10.83 -22.51
N PRO A 75 8.82 9.58 -22.01
CA PRO A 75 8.43 9.27 -20.64
C PRO A 75 9.32 9.93 -19.56
N ARG A 76 10.53 10.37 -19.90
CA ARG A 76 11.47 11.01 -18.98
C ARG A 76 11.19 12.49 -18.72
N LEU A 77 10.31 13.13 -19.51
CA LEU A 77 9.93 14.53 -19.33
C LEU A 77 9.51 14.78 -17.89
N GLN A 78 9.84 15.94 -17.31
CA GLN A 78 9.37 16.27 -15.96
C GLN A 78 7.96 16.86 -16.02
N ALA A 79 7.14 16.57 -15.00
CA ALA A 79 5.81 17.16 -14.90
C ALA A 79 5.87 18.70 -14.80
N LYS A 80 6.93 19.25 -14.20
CA LYS A 80 7.15 20.70 -14.16
C LYS A 80 7.35 21.26 -15.57
N THR A 81 8.26 20.67 -16.35
CA THR A 81 8.54 21.10 -17.73
C THR A 81 7.30 21.05 -18.62
N LEU A 82 6.46 20.03 -18.45
CA LEU A 82 5.18 19.94 -19.16
C LEU A 82 4.18 21.02 -18.75
N LEU A 83 4.19 21.42 -17.47
CA LEU A 83 3.35 22.52 -16.99
C LEU A 83 3.86 23.86 -17.51
N ASP A 84 5.17 24.10 -17.47
CA ASP A 84 5.79 25.32 -18.00
C ASP A 84 5.47 25.46 -19.51
N TRP A 85 5.58 24.36 -20.27
CA TRP A 85 5.16 24.30 -21.68
C TRP A 85 3.67 24.61 -21.88
N LEU A 86 2.79 24.11 -21.01
CA LEU A 86 1.35 24.43 -21.06
C LEU A 86 1.09 25.91 -20.74
N GLN A 87 1.84 26.50 -19.81
CA GLN A 87 1.71 27.92 -19.46
C GLN A 87 2.19 28.84 -20.59
N GLU A 88 3.21 28.43 -21.33
CA GLU A 88 3.67 29.14 -22.55
C GLU A 88 2.64 29.05 -23.68
N ARG A 89 2.05 27.87 -23.89
CA ARG A 89 1.09 27.64 -24.98
C ARG A 89 -0.31 28.20 -24.70
N TYR A 90 -0.72 28.21 -23.43
CA TYR A 90 -2.03 28.69 -22.97
C TYR A 90 -1.84 29.72 -21.84
N PRO A 91 -1.38 30.94 -22.17
CA PRO A 91 -1.10 31.97 -21.18
C PRO A 91 -2.36 32.31 -20.36
N GLY A 92 -2.22 32.34 -19.04
CA GLY A 92 -3.29 32.71 -18.10
C GLY A 92 -4.28 31.60 -17.75
N GLN A 93 -4.24 30.43 -18.40
CA GLN A 93 -5.17 29.32 -18.10
C GLN A 93 -4.71 28.47 -16.91
N PHE A 94 -3.40 28.31 -16.71
CA PHE A 94 -2.83 27.40 -15.72
C PHE A 94 -1.96 28.14 -14.69
N PRO A 95 -2.54 28.66 -13.59
CA PRO A 95 -1.74 29.31 -12.55
C PRO A 95 -0.91 28.29 -11.77
N ASP A 96 0.20 28.75 -11.18
CA ASP A 96 1.14 27.92 -10.40
C ASP A 96 0.49 27.15 -9.23
N SER A 97 -0.64 27.66 -8.72
CA SER A 97 -1.43 26.96 -7.69
C SER A 97 -1.93 25.58 -8.15
N THR A 98 -2.02 25.34 -9.46
CA THR A 98 -2.43 24.06 -10.05
C THR A 98 -1.27 23.07 -10.25
N ARG A 99 -0.02 23.48 -9.97
CA ARG A 99 1.17 22.64 -10.17
C ARG A 99 1.08 21.29 -9.46
N ARG A 100 0.69 21.28 -8.18
CA ARG A 100 0.51 20.04 -7.41
C ARG A 100 -0.57 19.13 -7.99
N THR A 101 -1.63 19.71 -8.54
CA THR A 101 -2.70 18.97 -9.20
C THR A 101 -2.18 18.31 -10.47
N PHE A 102 -1.42 19.05 -11.28
CA PHE A 102 -0.81 18.55 -12.50
C PHE A 102 0.21 17.43 -12.24
N GLU A 103 1.18 17.67 -11.34
CA GLU A 103 2.17 16.68 -10.93
C GLU A 103 1.54 15.37 -10.46
N ARG A 104 0.46 15.47 -9.67
CA ARG A 104 -0.27 14.31 -9.16
C ARG A 104 -0.96 13.55 -10.29
N ARG A 105 -1.53 14.25 -11.27
CA ARG A 105 -2.19 13.65 -12.44
C ARG A 105 -1.16 12.92 -13.34
N VAL A 106 -0.02 13.54 -13.60
CA VAL A 106 1.10 12.92 -14.34
C VAL A 106 1.64 11.68 -13.60
N ARG A 107 1.80 11.76 -12.28
CA ARG A 107 2.24 10.61 -11.47
C ARG A 107 1.25 9.44 -11.55
N LEU A 108 -0.05 9.73 -11.47
CA LEU A 108 -1.10 8.71 -11.62
C LEU A 108 -1.04 8.07 -13.00
N TRP A 109 -0.92 8.87 -14.06
CA TRP A 109 -0.79 8.35 -15.42
C TRP A 109 0.45 7.46 -15.60
N ARG A 110 1.61 7.86 -15.07
CA ARG A 110 2.82 7.02 -15.10
C ARG A 110 2.67 5.72 -14.33
N SER A 111 1.84 5.68 -13.29
CA SER A 111 1.60 4.44 -12.56
C SER A 111 0.72 3.46 -13.31
N THR A 112 -0.11 3.93 -14.24
CA THR A 112 -1.07 3.11 -14.97
C THR A 112 -0.65 2.81 -16.41
N HIS A 113 0.06 3.74 -17.07
CA HIS A 113 0.45 3.67 -18.49
C HIS A 113 1.96 3.87 -18.70
N GLY A 114 2.72 4.18 -17.65
CA GLY A 114 4.16 4.38 -17.77
C GLY A 114 4.92 3.07 -18.04
N PRO A 115 6.20 3.16 -18.47
CA PRO A 115 7.04 2.00 -18.68
C PRO A 115 7.11 1.16 -17.41
N ALA A 116 7.07 -0.16 -17.56
CA ALA A 116 7.08 -1.10 -16.44
C ALA A 116 8.25 -0.77 -15.52
N LYS A 117 7.94 -0.41 -14.27
CA LYS A 117 8.97 -0.27 -13.25
C LYS A 117 9.52 -1.65 -12.94
N THR A 118 10.84 -1.79 -12.91
CA THR A 118 11.48 -2.99 -12.37
C THR A 118 10.96 -3.22 -10.95
N VAL A 119 10.20 -4.30 -10.77
CA VAL A 119 9.71 -4.72 -9.47
C VAL A 119 10.84 -5.51 -8.81
N THR A 120 11.45 -4.95 -7.78
CA THR A 120 12.44 -5.65 -6.96
C THR A 120 11.71 -6.29 -5.78
N PHE A 121 11.79 -7.61 -5.67
CA PHE A 121 11.35 -8.32 -4.49
C PHE A 121 12.53 -8.40 -3.51
N PRO A 122 12.41 -7.85 -2.28
CA PRO A 122 13.46 -8.00 -1.29
C PRO A 122 13.54 -9.48 -0.88
N GLN A 123 14.69 -10.11 -1.08
CA GLN A 123 14.95 -11.43 -0.52
C GLN A 123 15.19 -11.28 0.97
N VAL A 124 14.21 -11.64 1.80
CA VAL A 124 14.34 -11.62 3.26
C VAL A 124 15.03 -12.92 3.68
N HIS A 125 16.32 -12.84 3.99
CA HIS A 125 17.05 -13.97 4.57
C HIS A 125 16.78 -14.03 6.07
N GLN A 126 15.94 -14.96 6.52
CA GLN A 126 15.77 -15.20 7.96
C GLN A 126 17.00 -15.94 8.51
N PRO A 127 17.59 -15.49 9.63
CA PRO A 127 18.68 -16.20 10.28
C PRO A 127 18.28 -17.67 10.56
N GLY A 128 19.15 -18.61 10.22
CA GLY A 128 18.94 -20.05 10.45
C GLY A 128 18.20 -20.81 9.34
N GLN A 129 17.63 -20.15 8.33
CA GLN A 129 16.98 -20.85 7.20
C GLN A 129 17.97 -21.30 6.11
N ILE A 130 19.11 -20.62 6.00
CA ILE A 130 20.16 -20.93 5.04
C ILE A 130 21.47 -21.00 5.81
N ALA A 131 22.18 -22.11 5.69
CA ALA A 131 23.52 -22.29 6.21
C ALA A 131 24.46 -22.60 5.04
N SER A 132 25.63 -21.95 5.01
CA SER A 132 26.75 -22.37 4.18
C SER A 132 27.66 -23.23 5.04
N SER A 133 28.02 -24.42 4.55
CA SER A 133 29.00 -25.28 5.19
C SER A 133 30.26 -25.30 4.34
N ASP A 134 31.33 -24.74 4.88
CA ASP A 134 32.64 -24.75 4.24
C ASP A 134 33.46 -25.93 4.75
N PHE A 135 34.28 -26.51 3.86
CA PHE A 135 35.19 -27.60 4.20
C PHE A 135 36.60 -27.05 4.37
N THR A 136 37.30 -27.49 5.42
CA THR A 136 38.73 -27.19 5.58
C THR A 136 39.55 -28.46 5.33
N VAL A 137 40.57 -28.35 4.46
CA VAL A 137 41.55 -29.43 4.22
C VAL A 137 42.60 -29.36 5.33
N MET A 138 42.71 -30.41 6.15
CA MET A 138 43.61 -30.42 7.32
C MET A 138 44.75 -31.44 7.20
N ASN A 139 45.10 -31.85 5.98
CA ASN A 139 46.12 -32.88 5.74
C ASN A 139 47.50 -32.54 6.35
N SER A 140 47.83 -31.24 6.49
CA SER A 140 49.10 -30.79 7.09
C SER A 140 49.20 -31.03 8.59
N LEU A 141 48.09 -31.27 9.30
CA LEU A 141 48.10 -31.56 10.74
C LEU A 141 48.59 -32.98 11.05
N GLY A 142 48.72 -33.85 10.04
CA GLY A 142 49.33 -35.17 10.20
C GLY A 142 48.63 -36.04 11.26
N VAL A 143 47.31 -35.90 11.40
CA VAL A 143 46.55 -36.61 12.43
C VAL A 143 46.62 -38.11 12.16
N ILE A 144 47.01 -38.89 13.18
CA ILE A 144 47.09 -40.35 13.12
C ILE A 144 45.98 -40.92 13.98
N ILE A 145 45.08 -41.70 13.37
CA ILE A 145 43.99 -42.38 14.08
C ILE A 145 44.18 -43.88 13.90
N ALA A 146 44.23 -44.63 15.01
CA ALA A 146 44.45 -46.07 15.02
C ALA A 146 45.71 -46.52 14.22
N GLY A 147 46.77 -45.70 14.26
CA GLY A 147 48.05 -46.00 13.61
C GLY A 147 48.14 -45.64 12.12
N SER A 148 47.06 -45.15 11.52
CA SER A 148 47.03 -44.72 10.11
C SER A 148 46.87 -43.20 9.99
N THR A 149 47.62 -42.59 9.08
CA THR A 149 47.50 -41.16 8.78
C THR A 149 46.13 -40.87 8.18
N PHE A 150 45.43 -39.87 8.74
CA PHE A 150 44.07 -39.53 8.39
C PHE A 150 44.06 -38.34 7.42
N GLU A 151 43.96 -38.61 6.13
CA GLU A 151 43.83 -37.58 5.09
C GLU A 151 42.37 -37.17 4.88
N LYS A 152 41.88 -36.07 5.47
CA LYS A 152 40.48 -35.63 5.26
C LYS A 152 40.26 -34.12 5.23
N ARG A 153 39.26 -33.75 4.41
CA ARG A 153 38.49 -32.50 4.47
C ARG A 153 37.49 -32.62 5.62
N MET A 154 37.59 -31.75 6.62
CA MET A 154 36.70 -31.77 7.78
C MET A 154 35.53 -30.81 7.55
N THR A 155 34.30 -31.29 7.75
CA THR A 155 33.10 -30.45 7.90
C THR A 155 32.91 -30.13 9.38
N PRO A 156 32.56 -28.89 9.75
CA PRO A 156 31.94 -28.66 11.04
C PRO A 156 30.58 -29.36 11.04
N LEU A 157 30.35 -30.23 12.03
CA LEU A 157 29.05 -30.88 12.25
C LEU A 157 28.00 -29.81 12.54
N LEU A 158 27.20 -29.47 11.53
CA LEU A 158 25.92 -28.80 11.75
C LEU A 158 24.92 -29.90 12.09
N GLU A 159 24.59 -29.97 13.38
CA GLU A 159 23.49 -30.76 13.90
C GLU A 159 22.20 -30.26 13.25
N THR A 160 21.75 -30.99 12.22
CA THR A 160 20.44 -30.76 11.61
C THR A 160 19.38 -31.27 12.57
N ALA A 161 18.76 -30.34 13.31
CA ALA A 161 17.48 -30.61 13.96
C ALA A 161 16.44 -30.86 12.85
N GLU A 162 16.02 -32.12 12.74
CA GLU A 162 14.96 -32.55 11.85
C GLU A 162 13.61 -31.89 12.20
N ALA A 163 12.97 -31.39 11.16
CA ALA A 163 11.54 -31.44 10.83
C ALA A 163 10.49 -31.51 11.98
N ILE A 164 9.66 -30.47 12.05
CA ILE A 164 8.19 -30.57 12.14
C ILE A 164 7.59 -29.67 11.05
#